data_AF-A0A937M696-F1
#
_entry.id   AF-A0A937M696-F1
#
_cell.length_a   1.000
_cell.length_b   1.000
_cell.length_c   1.000
_cell.angle_alpha   90.00
_cell.angle_beta   90.00
_cell.angle_gamma   90.00
#
_symmetry.space_group_name_H-M   'P 1'
#
loop_
_entity.id
_entity.type
_entity.pdbx_description
1 polymer ?
#
loop_
_entity_poly.entity_id
_entity_poly.type
_entity_poly.pdbx_seq_one_letter_code
_entity_poly.pdbx_strand_id
1 'polypeptide(L)'
;YAVGEWARIFPLEMLIRAMGAFFVRRGSQNPLYRKVLERYVYTATHSGVCQAVFLEGGLSRDGLLAKPKLGFLDYILRNYDWQRDRDVVFVPVGINYDRLLEDENLLAWDKREARSSTLQHLSKLWRFLRINLLAGSRARWKRYGYASVNFGVPISMRSSSEEHGLEFNHLQKEQRIPRVLELAETLIQSLRYVMPIIPVPVIAAVLLRAGEKPMTFLEIVGECDALIEQMMAKGAAMKAEEKPRPRTLSNSLDLLISRNFLLESNDHYRINPEYRPLVQYYANSIEHWWNE
;
A
#
# COMPACT_ATOMS: atom_id res chain seq x y z
N TYR A 1 -5.37 2.54 -14.81
CA TYR A 1 -5.10 2.77 -13.37
C TYR A 1 -6.02 3.88 -12.86
N ALA A 2 -6.74 3.70 -11.75
CA ALA A 2 -7.59 4.74 -11.16
C ALA A 2 -6.78 5.61 -10.19
N VAL A 3 -6.61 6.90 -10.50
CA VAL A 3 -5.76 7.83 -9.73
C VAL A 3 -6.60 8.89 -9.02
N GLY A 4 -6.22 9.25 -7.79
CA GLY A 4 -6.86 10.33 -7.05
C GLY A 4 -6.53 11.73 -7.60
N GLU A 5 -7.39 12.70 -7.33
CA GLU A 5 -7.21 14.08 -7.84
C GLU A 5 -5.96 14.80 -7.33
N TRP A 6 -5.35 14.34 -6.23
CA TRP A 6 -4.14 14.93 -5.67
C TRP A 6 -2.94 14.86 -6.64
N ALA A 7 -2.93 13.89 -7.56
CA ALA A 7 -1.87 13.72 -8.55
C ALA A 7 -2.08 14.56 -9.83
N ARG A 8 -3.11 15.43 -9.88
CA ARG A 8 -3.38 16.35 -11.01
C ARG A 8 -2.49 17.59 -10.93
N ILE A 9 -1.19 17.37 -11.05
CA ILE A 9 -0.17 18.42 -11.01
C ILE A 9 0.66 18.32 -12.29
N PHE A 10 0.98 19.44 -12.92
CA PHE A 10 1.89 19.44 -14.07
C PHE A 10 3.34 19.18 -13.61
N PRO A 11 4.14 18.32 -14.29
CA PRO A 11 3.83 17.53 -15.49
C PRO A 11 3.29 16.11 -15.22
N LEU A 12 3.14 15.72 -13.95
CA LEU A 12 2.72 14.39 -13.51
C LEU A 12 1.38 13.94 -14.12
N GLU A 13 0.41 14.85 -14.27
CA GLU A 13 -0.89 14.54 -14.90
C GLU A 13 -0.73 13.99 -16.33
N MET A 14 0.18 14.58 -17.13
CA MET A 14 0.37 14.18 -18.52
C MET A 14 0.99 12.79 -18.61
N LEU A 15 1.97 12.50 -17.76
CA LEU A 15 2.60 11.18 -17.68
C LEU A 15 1.58 10.10 -17.27
N ILE A 16 0.80 10.38 -16.23
CA ILE A 16 -0.24 9.47 -15.72
C ILE A 16 -1.27 9.15 -16.81
N ARG A 17 -1.74 10.17 -17.55
CA ARG A 17 -2.68 9.97 -18.66
C ARG A 17 -2.05 9.16 -19.81
N ALA A 18 -0.79 9.43 -20.15
CA ALA A 18 -0.07 8.70 -21.18
C ALA A 18 0.09 7.20 -20.82
N MET A 19 0.16 6.86 -19.53
CA MET A 19 0.20 5.49 -19.03
C MET A 19 -1.18 4.82 -18.96
N GLY A 20 -2.23 5.42 -19.51
CA GLY A 20 -3.59 4.85 -19.53
C GLY A 20 -4.31 4.93 -18.18
N ALA A 21 -3.90 5.84 -17.30
CA ALA A 21 -4.59 6.09 -16.05
C ALA A 21 -5.67 7.17 -16.19
N PHE A 22 -6.72 7.06 -15.37
CA PHE A 22 -7.83 8.01 -15.32
C PHE A 22 -8.02 8.53 -13.90
N PHE A 23 -8.48 9.78 -13.79
CA PHE A 23 -8.68 10.43 -12.50
C PHE A 23 -10.08 10.20 -11.96
N VAL A 24 -10.17 9.82 -10.69
CA VAL A 24 -11.43 9.61 -9.98
C VAL A 24 -11.59 10.68 -8.89
N ARG A 25 -12.64 11.49 -9.02
CA ARG A 25 -13.11 12.41 -8.00
C ARG A 25 -13.83 11.66 -6.88
N ARG A 26 -13.27 11.74 -5.68
CA ARG A 26 -13.79 11.06 -4.48
C ARG A 26 -14.95 11.83 -3.88
N GLY A 27 -15.93 11.12 -3.32
CA GLY A 27 -17.06 11.74 -2.62
C GLY A 27 -17.95 12.62 -3.50
N SER A 28 -17.83 12.55 -4.83
CA SER A 28 -18.67 13.34 -5.73
C SER A 28 -20.14 12.97 -5.53
N GLN A 29 -20.95 13.94 -5.13
CA GLN A 29 -22.42 13.84 -5.04
C GLN A 29 -23.09 14.07 -6.41
N ASN A 30 -22.32 14.46 -7.44
CA ASN A 30 -22.87 14.79 -8.75
C ASN A 30 -23.34 13.51 -9.49
N PRO A 31 -24.65 13.39 -9.81
CA PRO A 31 -25.20 12.20 -10.45
C PRO A 31 -24.65 11.96 -11.87
N LEU A 32 -24.45 13.03 -12.64
CA LEU A 32 -23.90 12.94 -14.00
C LEU A 32 -22.47 12.39 -13.97
N TYR A 33 -21.64 12.90 -13.06
CA TYR A 33 -20.28 12.39 -12.88
C TYR A 33 -20.28 10.88 -12.56
N ARG A 34 -21.14 10.46 -11.62
CA ARG A 34 -21.25 9.03 -11.25
C ARG A 34 -21.69 8.17 -12.44
N LYS A 35 -22.62 8.65 -13.27
CA LYS A 35 -23.08 7.93 -14.47
C LYS A 35 -22.01 7.85 -15.56
N VAL A 36 -21.25 8.92 -15.77
CA VAL A 36 -20.12 8.92 -16.72
C VAL A 36 -19.03 7.95 -16.24
N LEU A 37 -18.67 8.00 -14.95
CA LEU A 37 -17.69 7.08 -14.37
C LEU A 37 -18.14 5.62 -14.46
N GLU A 38 -19.40 5.34 -14.11
CA GLU A 38 -20.03 4.02 -14.24
C GLU A 38 -19.90 3.51 -15.69
N ARG A 39 -20.29 4.32 -16.67
CA ARG A 39 -20.23 3.92 -18.08
C ARG A 39 -18.79 3.70 -18.55
N TYR A 40 -17.86 4.54 -18.11
CA TYR A 40 -16.45 4.40 -18.44
C TYR A 40 -15.86 3.08 -17.91
N VAL A 41 -16.07 2.77 -16.63
CA VAL A 41 -15.59 1.52 -16.01
C VAL A 41 -16.20 0.31 -16.71
N TYR A 42 -17.52 0.33 -16.96
CA TYR A 42 -18.20 -0.72 -17.70
C TYR A 42 -17.56 -0.97 -19.08
N THR A 43 -17.37 0.09 -19.88
CA THR A 43 -16.79 -0.02 -21.23
C THR A 43 -15.33 -0.49 -21.19
N ALA A 44 -14.53 -0.02 -20.23
CA ALA A 44 -13.14 -0.46 -20.06
C ALA A 44 -13.06 -1.95 -19.73
N THR A 45 -13.88 -2.43 -18.79
CA THR A 45 -13.96 -3.84 -18.42
C THR A 45 -14.41 -4.70 -19.60
N HIS A 46 -15.50 -4.32 -20.28
CA HIS A 46 -16.03 -5.06 -21.44
C HIS A 46 -15.05 -5.12 -22.61
N SER A 47 -14.22 -4.09 -22.77
CA SER A 47 -13.19 -4.03 -23.79
C SER A 47 -11.94 -4.87 -23.45
N GLY A 48 -11.86 -5.44 -22.24
CA GLY A 48 -10.72 -6.23 -21.78
C GLY A 48 -9.53 -5.38 -21.34
N VAL A 49 -9.74 -4.10 -21.00
CA VAL A 49 -8.67 -3.22 -20.54
C VAL A 49 -8.28 -3.61 -19.10
N CYS A 50 -6.99 -3.89 -18.89
CA CYS A 50 -6.46 -4.13 -17.55
C CYS A 50 -6.59 -2.88 -16.67
N GLN A 51 -7.22 -3.04 -15.50
CA GLN A 51 -7.49 -1.95 -14.57
C GLN A 51 -6.86 -2.26 -13.21
N ALA A 52 -6.08 -1.31 -12.71
CA ALA A 52 -5.57 -1.32 -11.35
C ALA A 52 -6.30 -0.28 -10.51
N VAL A 53 -6.78 -0.69 -9.34
CA VAL A 53 -7.58 0.12 -8.41
C VAL A 53 -7.20 -0.21 -6.98
N PHE A 54 -7.20 0.81 -6.12
CA PHE A 54 -7.12 0.63 -4.67
C PHE A 54 -8.54 0.61 -4.10
N LEU A 55 -8.96 -0.53 -3.55
CA LEU A 55 -10.32 -0.69 -3.02
C LEU A 55 -10.61 0.26 -1.86
N GLU A 56 -9.59 0.66 -1.11
CA GLU A 56 -9.68 1.62 -0.01
C GLU A 56 -10.06 3.05 -0.47
N GLY A 57 -9.77 3.38 -1.74
CA GLY A 57 -10.07 4.68 -2.32
C GLY A 57 -9.15 5.82 -1.85
N GLY A 58 -7.97 5.52 -1.30
CA GLY A 58 -7.00 6.51 -0.85
C GLY A 58 -5.64 5.91 -0.52
N LEU A 59 -4.68 6.79 -0.21
CA LEU A 59 -3.42 6.42 0.42
C LEU A 59 -3.70 6.03 1.88
N SER A 60 -3.02 5.00 2.38
CA SER A 60 -3.07 4.64 3.79
C SER A 60 -2.46 5.76 4.64
N ARG A 61 -3.16 6.14 5.72
CA ARG A 61 -2.81 7.27 6.59
C ARG A 61 -2.13 6.85 7.88
N ASP A 62 -2.52 5.70 8.39
CA ASP A 62 -2.02 5.07 9.60
C ASP A 62 -1.21 3.80 9.29
N GLY A 63 -1.09 3.40 8.01
CA GLY A 63 -0.40 2.19 7.59
C GLY A 63 -1.27 0.93 7.66
N LEU A 64 -2.50 1.04 8.17
CA LEU A 64 -3.46 -0.05 8.21
C LEU A 64 -4.20 -0.19 6.88
N LEU A 65 -4.71 -1.39 6.62
CA LEU A 65 -5.65 -1.66 5.53
C LEU A 65 -7.01 -1.04 5.88
N ALA A 66 -7.47 -0.09 5.06
CA ALA A 66 -8.77 0.52 5.27
C ALA A 66 -9.93 -0.33 4.75
N LYS A 67 -11.15 0.02 5.18
CA LYS A 67 -12.38 -0.63 4.68
C LYS A 67 -12.56 -0.40 3.17
N PRO A 68 -12.97 -1.43 2.41
CA PRO A 68 -13.13 -1.31 0.97
C PRO A 68 -14.31 -0.39 0.60
N LYS A 69 -14.17 0.30 -0.52
CA LYS A 69 -15.21 1.11 -1.17
C LYS A 69 -15.82 0.29 -2.31
N LEU A 70 -17.08 -0.07 -2.14
CA LEU A 70 -17.76 -1.00 -3.05
C LEU A 70 -18.08 -0.40 -4.43
N GLY A 71 -18.12 0.93 -4.56
CA GLY A 71 -18.64 1.59 -5.77
C GLY A 71 -17.92 1.18 -7.06
N PHE A 72 -16.60 0.98 -7.02
CA PHE A 72 -15.83 0.59 -8.21
C PHE A 72 -16.13 -0.86 -8.61
N LEU A 73 -16.16 -1.78 -7.64
CA LEU A 73 -16.52 -3.18 -7.86
C LEU A 73 -17.97 -3.32 -8.35
N ASP A 74 -18.90 -2.54 -7.78
CA ASP A 74 -20.28 -2.48 -8.24
C ASP A 74 -20.38 -1.99 -9.70
N TYR A 75 -19.57 -1.02 -10.13
CA TYR A 75 -19.56 -0.60 -11.54
C TYR A 75 -19.04 -1.68 -12.50
N ILE A 76 -18.13 -2.54 -12.05
CA ILE A 76 -17.65 -3.68 -12.83
C ILE A 76 -18.74 -4.75 -12.95
N LEU A 77 -19.39 -5.08 -11.84
CA LEU A 77 -20.25 -6.26 -11.74
C LEU A 77 -21.74 -6.00 -12.06
N ARG A 78 -22.23 -4.76 -11.93
CA ARG A 78 -23.67 -4.44 -12.03
C ARG A 78 -24.39 -5.01 -13.25
N ASN A 79 -23.72 -5.06 -14.40
CA ASN A 79 -24.28 -5.56 -15.65
C ASN A 79 -23.48 -6.75 -16.19
N TYR A 80 -22.69 -7.42 -15.33
CA TYR A 80 -21.87 -8.55 -15.73
C TYR A 80 -22.73 -9.81 -15.86
N ASP A 81 -22.67 -10.43 -17.03
CA ASP A 81 -23.29 -11.70 -17.36
C ASP A 81 -22.20 -12.75 -17.58
N TRP A 82 -22.00 -13.66 -16.62
CA TRP A 82 -20.92 -14.65 -16.68
C TRP A 82 -21.04 -15.65 -17.84
N GLN A 83 -22.23 -15.82 -18.44
CA GLN A 83 -22.45 -16.73 -19.57
C GLN A 83 -22.05 -16.08 -20.90
N ARG A 84 -22.26 -14.76 -21.03
CA ARG A 84 -22.08 -14.03 -22.29
C ARG A 84 -20.84 -13.16 -22.31
N ASP A 85 -20.50 -12.53 -21.19
CA ASP A 85 -19.41 -11.58 -21.09
C ASP A 85 -18.06 -12.29 -20.95
N ARG A 86 -16.99 -11.56 -21.28
CA ARG A 86 -15.63 -12.00 -21.01
C ARG A 86 -15.41 -12.08 -19.50
N ASP A 87 -14.70 -13.11 -19.06
CA ASP A 87 -14.43 -13.30 -17.64
C ASP A 87 -13.68 -12.11 -17.02
N VAL A 88 -14.14 -11.70 -15.85
CA VAL A 88 -13.51 -10.66 -15.04
C VAL A 88 -12.71 -11.37 -13.96
N VAL A 89 -11.39 -11.20 -13.98
CA VAL A 89 -10.49 -11.80 -13.00
C VAL A 89 -9.92 -10.72 -12.09
N PHE A 90 -10.17 -10.83 -10.80
CA PHE A 90 -9.56 -9.96 -9.79
C PHE A 90 -8.27 -10.58 -9.27
N VAL A 91 -7.17 -9.83 -9.34
CA VAL A 91 -5.87 -10.28 -8.81
C VAL A 91 -5.51 -9.40 -7.62
N PRO A 92 -5.48 -9.93 -6.38
CA PRO A 92 -4.99 -9.20 -5.22
C PRO A 92 -3.49 -8.89 -5.40
N VAL A 93 -3.09 -7.63 -5.21
CA VAL A 93 -1.69 -7.21 -5.30
C VAL A 93 -1.30 -6.43 -4.05
N GLY A 94 -0.46 -7.03 -3.22
CA GLY A 94 0.12 -6.39 -2.04
C GLY A 94 1.39 -5.64 -2.42
N ILE A 95 1.54 -4.39 -1.99
CA ILE A 95 2.72 -3.58 -2.24
C ILE A 95 3.14 -2.92 -0.92
N ASN A 96 4.42 -3.06 -0.57
CA ASN A 96 4.97 -2.44 0.63
C ASN A 96 6.31 -1.74 0.35
N TYR A 97 6.62 -0.70 1.12
CA TYR A 97 7.79 0.16 0.95
C TYR A 97 8.49 0.41 2.30
N ASP A 98 9.82 0.27 2.32
CA ASP A 98 10.63 0.66 3.49
C ASP A 98 10.75 2.18 3.63
N ARG A 99 10.47 2.91 2.55
CA ARG A 99 10.55 4.36 2.52
C ARG A 99 9.46 4.93 1.62
N LEU A 100 8.58 5.70 2.22
CA LEU A 100 7.70 6.59 1.48
C LEU A 100 8.38 7.94 1.25
N LEU A 101 8.11 8.56 0.10
CA LEU A 101 8.60 9.92 -0.19
C LEU A 101 7.87 10.99 0.63
N GLU A 102 6.69 10.65 1.16
CA GLU A 102 5.71 11.58 1.75
C GLU A 102 5.55 11.39 3.27
N ASP A 103 6.31 10.50 3.90
CA ASP A 103 6.11 10.14 5.31
C ASP A 103 6.41 11.25 6.31
N GLU A 104 7.38 12.12 6.08
CA GLU A 104 7.52 13.33 6.90
C GLU A 104 6.28 14.25 6.79
N ASN A 105 5.58 14.22 5.65
CA ASN A 105 4.34 14.98 5.45
C ASN A 105 3.09 14.25 5.98
N LEU A 106 3.15 12.93 6.17
CA LEU A 106 2.08 12.13 6.82
C LEU A 106 1.81 12.66 8.23
N LEU A 107 2.85 12.93 9.03
CA LEU A 107 2.74 13.55 10.37
C LEU A 107 2.18 14.99 10.32
N ALA A 108 2.41 15.69 9.22
CA ALA A 108 2.02 17.08 9.03
C ALA A 108 0.60 17.25 8.48
N TRP A 109 -0.07 16.17 8.03
CA TRP A 109 -1.39 16.29 7.40
C TRP A 109 -2.52 16.70 8.35
N ASP A 110 -2.46 16.32 9.64
CA ASP A 110 -3.44 16.79 10.64
C ASP A 110 -3.16 18.21 11.13
N LYS A 111 -1.94 18.71 10.99
CA LYS A 111 -1.56 20.08 11.32
C LYS A 111 -1.77 20.96 10.09
N ARG A 112 -2.94 21.59 9.95
CA ARG A 112 -3.23 22.58 8.87
C ARG A 112 -2.14 23.66 8.71
N GLU A 113 -1.38 23.94 9.78
CA GLU A 113 -0.28 24.91 9.85
C GLU A 113 1.08 24.36 9.38
N ALA A 114 1.23 23.05 9.24
CA ALA A 114 2.50 22.38 8.91
C ALA A 114 2.59 21.95 7.42
N ARG A 115 1.77 22.52 6.53
CA ARG A 115 2.02 22.40 5.09
C ARG A 115 3.36 23.06 4.79
N SER A 116 4.36 22.24 4.53
CA SER A 116 5.69 22.69 4.14
C SER A 116 5.57 23.78 3.07
N SER A 117 6.10 24.96 3.37
CA SER A 117 6.10 26.11 2.46
C SER A 117 6.73 25.71 1.12
N THR A 118 6.28 26.30 0.01
CA THR A 118 6.85 26.12 -1.34
C THR A 118 8.39 26.20 -1.35
N LEU A 119 8.97 27.00 -0.45
CA LEU A 119 10.41 27.14 -0.25
C LEU A 119 11.09 25.88 0.31
N GLN A 120 10.44 25.13 1.21
CA GLN A 120 10.93 23.86 1.75
C GLN A 120 10.88 22.74 0.68
N HIS A 121 9.84 22.75 -0.17
CA HIS A 121 9.79 21.84 -1.32
C HIS A 121 10.90 22.13 -2.33
N LEU A 122 11.17 23.42 -2.63
CA LEU A 122 12.29 23.80 -3.49
C LEU A 122 13.64 23.39 -2.88
N SER A 123 13.87 23.62 -1.58
CA SER A 123 15.14 23.24 -0.96
C SER A 123 15.37 21.73 -0.94
N LYS A 124 14.31 20.92 -0.72
CA LYS A 124 14.37 19.45 -0.84
C LYS A 124 14.66 19.02 -2.28
N LEU A 125 14.06 19.67 -3.28
CA LEU A 125 14.31 19.40 -4.71
C LEU A 125 15.74 19.77 -5.12
N TRP A 126 16.23 20.94 -4.69
CA TRP A 126 17.61 21.37 -4.92
C TRP A 126 18.61 20.45 -4.24
N ARG A 127 18.35 20.00 -3.00
CA ARG A 127 19.17 19.00 -2.31
C ARG A 127 19.19 17.67 -3.09
N PHE A 128 18.04 17.22 -3.57
CA PHE A 128 17.93 16.00 -4.39
C PHE A 128 18.71 16.12 -5.70
N LEU A 129 18.57 17.23 -6.43
CA LEU A 129 19.31 17.50 -7.65
C LEU A 129 20.81 17.59 -7.38
N ARG A 130 21.22 18.28 -6.30
CA ARG A 130 22.62 18.40 -5.90
C ARG A 130 23.22 17.04 -5.56
N ILE A 131 22.50 16.18 -4.85
CA ILE A 131 22.99 14.84 -4.51
C ILE A 131 23.09 13.97 -5.77
N ASN A 132 22.13 14.02 -6.68
CA ASN A 132 22.18 13.24 -7.92
C ASN A 132 23.26 13.73 -8.90
N LEU A 133 23.48 15.05 -8.97
CA LEU A 133 24.43 15.66 -9.91
C LEU A 133 25.86 15.75 -9.37
N LEU A 134 26.04 16.06 -8.08
CA LEU A 134 27.36 16.39 -7.49
C LEU A 134 27.89 15.35 -6.49
N ALA A 135 27.08 14.43 -5.99
CA ALA A 135 27.59 13.42 -5.08
C ALA A 135 28.22 12.26 -5.86
N GLY A 136 29.40 11.78 -5.42
CA GLY A 136 30.06 10.62 -6.00
C GLY A 136 29.16 9.37 -5.99
N SER A 137 29.49 8.38 -6.84
CA SER A 137 28.70 7.13 -6.99
C SER A 137 28.29 6.50 -5.66
N ARG A 138 29.18 6.48 -4.65
CA ARG A 138 28.88 5.97 -3.30
C ARG A 138 27.71 6.65 -2.57
N ALA A 139 27.56 7.96 -2.69
CA ALA A 139 26.47 8.69 -2.03
C ALA A 139 25.13 8.55 -2.78
N ARG A 140 25.18 8.39 -4.10
CA ARG A 140 24.02 8.02 -4.94
C ARG A 140 23.50 6.61 -4.64
N TRP A 141 24.37 5.74 -4.09
CA TRP A 141 24.11 4.32 -3.87
C TRP A 141 23.70 3.97 -2.43
N LYS A 142 23.45 4.96 -1.56
CA LYS A 142 22.71 4.67 -0.32
C LYS A 142 21.30 4.21 -0.73
N ARG A 143 21.01 2.92 -0.48
CA ARG A 143 19.74 2.28 -0.87
C ARG A 143 18.59 3.06 -0.23
N TYR A 144 17.60 3.42 -1.05
CA TYR A 144 16.41 4.17 -0.62
C TYR A 144 15.38 3.27 0.11
N GLY A 145 15.85 2.21 0.78
CA GLY A 145 15.00 1.11 1.25
C GLY A 145 14.64 0.13 0.14
N TYR A 146 13.79 -0.83 0.49
CA TYR A 146 13.23 -1.83 -0.40
C TYR A 146 11.77 -1.51 -0.75
N ALA A 147 11.36 -1.89 -1.96
CA ALA A 147 9.96 -1.95 -2.37
C ALA A 147 9.68 -3.38 -2.83
N SER A 148 8.60 -3.97 -2.36
CA SER A 148 8.23 -5.34 -2.71
C SER A 148 6.79 -5.41 -3.16
N VAL A 149 6.50 -6.37 -4.04
CA VAL A 149 5.18 -6.63 -4.60
C VAL A 149 4.93 -8.14 -4.60
N ASN A 150 3.76 -8.52 -4.12
CA ASN A 150 3.30 -9.90 -4.08
C ASN A 150 1.92 -9.98 -4.75
N PHE A 151 1.68 -11.10 -5.43
CA PHE A 151 0.43 -11.37 -6.13
C PHE A 151 -0.32 -12.50 -5.43
N GLY A 152 -1.61 -12.28 -5.19
CA GLY A 152 -2.51 -13.28 -4.63
C GLY A 152 -3.14 -14.17 -5.69
N VAL A 153 -3.88 -15.15 -5.20
CA VAL A 153 -4.64 -16.08 -6.05
C VAL A 153 -5.69 -15.28 -6.84
N PRO A 154 -5.69 -15.36 -8.18
CA PRO A 154 -6.70 -14.71 -9.00
C PRO A 154 -8.10 -15.27 -8.71
N ILE A 155 -9.10 -14.39 -8.61
CA ILE A 155 -10.51 -14.74 -8.43
C ILE A 155 -11.24 -14.51 -9.75
N SER A 156 -11.65 -15.60 -10.40
CA SER A 156 -12.49 -15.57 -11.59
C SER A 156 -13.95 -15.31 -11.20
N MET A 157 -14.55 -14.25 -11.75
CA MET A 157 -15.96 -13.97 -11.52
C MET A 157 -16.86 -14.92 -12.27
N ARG A 158 -16.43 -15.51 -13.39
CA ARG A 158 -17.17 -16.57 -14.06
C ARG A 158 -17.32 -17.80 -13.15
N SER A 159 -16.20 -18.34 -12.67
CA SER A 159 -16.23 -19.52 -11.79
C SER A 159 -16.98 -19.23 -10.47
N SER A 160 -16.73 -18.06 -9.86
CA SER A 160 -17.42 -17.66 -8.63
C SER A 160 -18.93 -17.49 -8.85
N SER A 161 -19.35 -16.88 -9.96
CA SER A 161 -20.77 -16.74 -10.30
C SER A 161 -21.45 -18.07 -10.59
N GLU A 162 -20.77 -18.99 -11.29
CA GLU A 162 -21.31 -20.31 -11.61
C GLU A 162 -21.50 -21.17 -10.35
N GLU A 163 -20.49 -21.21 -9.47
CA GLU A 163 -20.53 -21.97 -8.22
C GLU A 163 -21.65 -21.51 -7.28
N HIS A 164 -21.90 -20.20 -7.21
CA HIS A 164 -22.88 -19.61 -6.30
C HIS A 164 -24.24 -19.30 -6.96
N GLY A 165 -24.40 -19.59 -8.26
CA GLY A 165 -25.59 -19.24 -9.04
C GLY A 165 -25.89 -17.74 -9.08
N LEU A 166 -24.87 -16.89 -9.13
CA LEU A 166 -24.98 -15.43 -9.05
C LEU A 166 -25.05 -14.76 -10.41
N GLU A 167 -26.23 -14.22 -10.74
CA GLU A 167 -26.50 -13.45 -11.95
C GLU A 167 -26.56 -11.95 -11.64
N PHE A 168 -25.41 -11.27 -11.61
CA PHE A 168 -25.33 -9.86 -11.19
C PHE A 168 -26.19 -8.90 -12.03
N ASN A 169 -26.35 -9.19 -13.32
CA ASN A 169 -27.21 -8.48 -14.28
C ASN A 169 -28.71 -8.50 -13.93
N HIS A 170 -29.18 -9.52 -13.20
CA HIS A 170 -30.57 -9.67 -12.77
C HIS A 170 -30.82 -9.21 -11.34
N LEU A 171 -29.77 -8.92 -10.56
CA LEU A 171 -29.89 -8.48 -9.17
C LEU A 171 -30.23 -6.99 -9.07
N GLN A 172 -31.26 -6.69 -8.27
CA GLN A 172 -31.50 -5.33 -7.81
C GLN A 172 -30.35 -4.84 -6.91
N LYS A 173 -30.20 -3.52 -6.78
CA LYS A 173 -29.08 -2.92 -6.06
C LYS A 173 -28.99 -3.43 -4.61
N GLU A 174 -30.13 -3.57 -3.96
CA GLU A 174 -30.27 -3.99 -2.55
C GLU A 174 -29.76 -5.42 -2.33
N GLN A 175 -29.92 -6.28 -3.34
CA GLN A 175 -29.45 -7.67 -3.32
C GLN A 175 -27.99 -7.78 -3.81
N ARG A 176 -27.59 -6.91 -4.74
CA ARG A 176 -26.26 -6.93 -5.35
C ARG A 176 -25.17 -6.40 -4.43
N ILE A 177 -25.43 -5.31 -3.70
CA ILE A 177 -24.43 -4.65 -2.85
C ILE A 177 -23.86 -5.60 -1.78
N PRO A 178 -24.66 -6.43 -1.07
CA PRO A 178 -24.14 -7.45 -0.17
C PRO A 178 -23.16 -8.42 -0.84
N ARG A 179 -23.46 -8.90 -2.06
CA ARG A 179 -22.57 -9.81 -2.82
C ARG A 179 -21.27 -9.12 -3.24
N VAL A 180 -21.34 -7.85 -3.61
CA VAL A 180 -20.15 -7.04 -3.90
C VAL A 180 -19.31 -6.82 -2.64
N LEU A 181 -19.95 -6.69 -1.47
CA LEU A 181 -19.26 -6.59 -0.19
C LEU A 181 -18.54 -7.89 0.17
N GLU A 182 -19.21 -9.04 0.04
CA GLU A 182 -18.60 -10.38 0.25
C GLU A 182 -17.33 -10.55 -0.60
N LEU A 183 -17.39 -10.15 -1.88
CA LEU A 183 -16.22 -10.16 -2.76
C LEU A 183 -15.14 -9.18 -2.28
N ALA A 184 -15.53 -7.96 -1.91
CA ALA A 184 -14.58 -6.95 -1.47
C ALA A 184 -13.84 -7.36 -0.18
N GLU A 185 -14.55 -7.98 0.77
CA GLU A 185 -13.99 -8.53 1.99
C GLU A 185 -13.04 -9.70 1.67
N THR A 186 -13.44 -10.59 0.76
CA THR A 186 -12.58 -11.69 0.27
C THR A 186 -11.28 -11.16 -0.34
N LEU A 187 -11.36 -10.09 -1.16
CA LEU A 187 -10.19 -9.45 -1.78
C LEU A 187 -9.29 -8.79 -0.73
N ILE A 188 -9.86 -8.07 0.25
CA ILE A 188 -9.09 -7.45 1.34
C ILE A 188 -8.44 -8.52 2.23
N GLN A 189 -9.14 -9.61 2.52
CA GLN A 189 -8.56 -10.71 3.28
C GLN A 189 -7.42 -11.37 2.51
N SER A 190 -7.56 -11.55 1.20
CA SER A 190 -6.47 -12.05 0.35
C SER A 190 -5.27 -11.10 0.37
N LEU A 191 -5.51 -9.77 0.35
CA LEU A 191 -4.45 -8.75 0.43
C LEU A 191 -3.63 -8.82 1.72
N ARG A 192 -4.24 -9.21 2.85
CA ARG A 192 -3.53 -9.42 4.12
C ARG A 192 -2.42 -10.47 3.96
N TYR A 193 -2.77 -11.66 3.47
CA TYR A 193 -1.80 -12.75 3.31
C TYR A 193 -0.68 -12.45 2.29
N VAL A 194 -0.98 -11.63 1.28
CA VAL A 194 0.00 -11.22 0.28
C VAL A 194 0.69 -9.90 0.59
N MET A 195 0.46 -9.28 1.75
CA MET A 195 1.17 -8.04 2.07
C MET A 195 2.68 -8.32 2.22
N PRO A 196 3.56 -7.70 1.40
CA PRO A 196 4.97 -8.01 1.45
C PRO A 196 5.60 -7.68 2.80
N ILE A 197 6.31 -8.67 3.35
CA ILE A 197 7.12 -8.50 4.56
C ILE A 197 8.48 -7.95 4.14
N ILE A 198 8.80 -6.75 4.61
CA ILE A 198 10.04 -6.04 4.28
C ILE A 198 10.71 -5.51 5.55
N PRO A 199 12.02 -5.22 5.51
CA PRO A 199 12.83 -4.95 6.70
C PRO A 199 12.31 -3.87 7.64
N VAL A 200 11.92 -2.69 7.12
CA VAL A 200 11.56 -1.54 7.98
C VAL A 200 10.29 -1.79 8.79
N PRO A 201 9.17 -2.24 8.20
CA PRO A 201 7.98 -2.68 8.95
C PRO A 201 8.28 -3.71 10.05
N VAL A 202 9.13 -4.71 9.77
CA VAL A 202 9.49 -5.74 10.75
C VAL A 202 10.31 -5.15 11.90
N ILE A 203 11.35 -4.37 11.59
CA ILE A 203 12.16 -3.66 12.60
C ILE A 203 11.29 -2.74 13.45
N ALA A 204 10.38 -1.99 12.80
CA ALA A 204 9.45 -1.09 13.48
C ALA A 204 8.55 -1.87 14.46
N ALA A 205 7.99 -3.00 14.03
CA ALA A 205 7.16 -3.85 14.88
C ALA A 205 7.93 -4.41 16.08
N VAL A 206 9.16 -4.90 15.86
CA VAL A 206 10.04 -5.42 16.93
C VAL A 206 10.35 -4.34 17.96
N LEU A 207 10.77 -3.16 17.51
CA LEU A 207 11.12 -2.05 18.41
C LEU A 207 9.90 -1.51 19.16
N LEU A 208 8.72 -1.48 18.53
CA LEU A 208 7.48 -1.08 19.21
C LEU A 208 7.07 -2.08 20.30
N ARG A 209 7.28 -3.38 20.07
CA ARG A 209 7.05 -4.44 21.07
C ARG A 209 8.03 -4.36 22.24
N ALA A 210 9.27 -3.97 21.99
CA ALA A 210 10.28 -3.75 23.03
C ALA A 210 10.00 -2.49 23.89
N GLY A 211 9.17 -1.58 23.41
CA GLY A 211 8.78 -0.37 24.13
C GLY A 211 9.94 0.61 24.30
N GLU A 212 10.23 1.01 25.54
CA GLU A 212 11.33 1.94 25.85
C GLU A 212 12.67 1.22 26.08
N LYS A 213 12.69 -0.12 26.10
CA LYS A 213 13.91 -0.90 26.30
C LYS A 213 14.81 -0.77 25.07
N PRO A 214 16.04 -0.24 25.20
CA PRO A 214 17.00 -0.24 24.09
C PRO A 214 17.39 -1.69 23.73
N MET A 215 17.51 -1.98 22.45
CA MET A 215 17.88 -3.30 21.93
C MET A 215 19.21 -3.24 21.18
N THR A 216 20.02 -4.28 21.31
CA THR A 216 21.23 -4.46 20.52
C THR A 216 20.91 -4.87 19.08
N PHE A 217 21.85 -4.67 18.15
CA PHE A 217 21.66 -5.15 16.77
C PHE A 217 21.35 -6.66 16.73
N LEU A 218 22.04 -7.46 17.54
CA LEU A 218 21.85 -8.91 17.58
C LEU A 218 20.46 -9.31 18.08
N GLU A 219 19.96 -8.64 19.14
CA GLU A 219 18.60 -8.85 19.63
C GLU A 219 17.56 -8.48 18.56
N ILE A 220 17.74 -7.35 17.87
CA ILE A 220 16.82 -6.93 16.80
C ILE A 220 16.78 -7.95 15.68
N VAL A 221 17.93 -8.44 15.23
CA VAL A 221 18.01 -9.46 14.17
C VAL A 221 17.31 -10.75 14.61
N GLY A 222 17.55 -11.22 15.83
CA GLY A 222 16.91 -12.42 16.37
C GLY A 222 15.38 -12.29 16.45
N GLU A 223 14.88 -11.18 16.99
CA GLU A 223 13.44 -10.92 17.09
C GLU A 223 12.78 -10.70 15.73
N CYS A 224 13.47 -10.05 14.78
CA CYS A 224 12.99 -9.92 13.40
C CYS A 224 12.85 -11.29 12.74
N ASP A 225 13.86 -12.16 12.90
CA ASP A 225 13.85 -13.50 12.34
C ASP A 225 12.68 -14.33 12.91
N ALA A 226 12.51 -14.31 14.22
CA ALA A 226 11.42 -14.99 14.91
C ALA A 226 10.04 -14.46 14.47
N LEU A 227 9.88 -13.14 14.32
CA LEU A 227 8.63 -12.54 13.85
C LEU A 227 8.32 -12.94 12.41
N ILE A 228 9.33 -12.98 11.53
CA ILE A 228 9.16 -13.41 10.14
C ILE A 228 8.74 -14.88 10.06
N GLU A 229 9.38 -15.76 10.83
CA GLU A 229 9.01 -17.18 10.91
C GLU A 229 7.57 -17.36 11.39
N GLN A 230 7.13 -16.59 12.39
CA GLN A 230 5.74 -16.62 12.85
C GLN A 230 4.75 -16.21 11.74
N MET A 231 5.04 -15.17 10.98
CA MET A 231 4.19 -14.74 9.86
C MET A 231 4.17 -15.77 8.74
N MET A 232 5.32 -16.36 8.39
CA MET A 232 5.42 -17.42 7.40
C MET A 232 4.62 -18.66 7.81
N ALA A 233 4.71 -19.08 9.08
CA ALA A 233 3.93 -20.19 9.62
C ALA A 233 2.41 -19.94 9.56
N LYS A 234 1.97 -18.68 9.62
CA LYS A 234 0.56 -18.28 9.44
C LYS A 234 0.15 -18.10 7.97
N GLY A 235 1.04 -18.35 7.01
CA GLY A 235 0.74 -18.32 5.58
C GLY A 235 1.10 -17.03 4.86
N ALA A 236 2.05 -16.24 5.38
CA ALA A 236 2.55 -15.07 4.66
C ALA A 236 3.17 -15.46 3.31
N ALA A 237 2.95 -14.64 2.29
CA ALA A 237 3.54 -14.82 0.97
C ALA A 237 5.04 -14.44 0.95
N MET A 238 5.86 -15.25 1.63
CA MET A 238 7.31 -15.16 1.66
C MET A 238 7.90 -16.58 1.77
N LYS A 239 8.93 -16.86 0.97
CA LYS A 239 9.70 -18.10 1.07
C LYS A 239 10.89 -17.94 2.00
N ALA A 240 11.40 -19.05 2.54
CA ALA A 240 12.55 -19.03 3.45
C ALA A 240 13.80 -18.42 2.82
N GLU A 241 14.00 -18.59 1.51
CA GLU A 241 15.16 -18.05 0.79
C GLU A 241 15.08 -16.52 0.60
N GLU A 242 13.88 -15.95 0.75
CA GLU A 242 13.58 -14.53 0.58
C GLU A 242 13.74 -13.75 1.90
N LYS A 243 13.98 -14.43 3.02
CA LYS A 243 14.21 -13.80 4.32
C LYS A 243 15.34 -12.76 4.24
N PRO A 244 15.15 -11.58 4.85
CA PRO A 244 16.17 -10.54 4.84
C PRO A 244 17.41 -11.02 5.59
N ARG A 245 18.56 -11.04 4.91
CA ARG A 245 19.85 -11.34 5.53
C ARG A 245 20.17 -10.30 6.61
N PRO A 246 21.01 -10.60 7.62
CA PRO A 246 21.40 -9.62 8.66
C PRO A 246 21.94 -8.30 8.09
N ARG A 247 22.70 -8.36 6.99
CA ARG A 247 23.19 -7.16 6.29
C ARG A 247 22.05 -6.29 5.73
N THR A 248 20.95 -6.90 5.29
CA THR A 248 19.76 -6.18 4.83
C THR A 248 19.10 -5.44 5.99
N LEU A 249 18.94 -6.10 7.14
CA LEU A 249 18.41 -5.47 8.36
C LEU A 249 19.30 -4.33 8.85
N SER A 250 20.63 -4.52 8.86
CA SER A 250 21.59 -3.46 9.19
C SER A 250 21.45 -2.23 8.29
N ASN A 251 21.34 -2.41 6.96
CA ASN A 251 21.14 -1.27 6.06
C ASN A 251 19.81 -0.54 6.34
N SER A 252 18.76 -1.26 6.73
CA SER A 252 17.46 -0.67 7.05
C SER A 252 17.45 0.03 8.42
N LEU A 253 18.24 -0.44 9.38
CA LEU A 253 18.52 0.30 10.63
C LEU A 253 19.27 1.60 10.34
N ASP A 254 20.34 1.54 9.55
CA ASP A 254 21.09 2.73 9.12
C ASP A 254 20.17 3.75 8.42
N LEU A 255 19.23 3.26 7.60
CA LEU A 255 18.23 4.10 6.97
C LEU A 255 17.37 4.80 8.01
N LEU A 256 16.83 4.09 9.01
CA LEU A 256 15.99 4.67 10.06
C LEU A 256 16.75 5.67 10.94
N ILE A 257 18.01 5.39 11.28
CA ILE A 257 18.89 6.28 12.05
C ILE A 257 19.19 7.55 11.25
N SER A 258 19.53 7.42 9.97
CA SER A 258 19.81 8.57 9.09
C SER A 258 18.62 9.52 8.93
N ARG A 259 17.43 9.06 9.31
CA ARG A 259 16.16 9.78 9.27
C ARG A 259 15.68 10.22 10.66
N ASN A 260 16.49 10.02 11.69
CA ASN A 260 16.19 10.30 13.09
C ASN A 260 15.01 9.52 13.67
N PHE A 261 14.58 8.42 13.03
CA PHE A 261 13.47 7.60 13.55
C PHE A 261 13.93 6.78 14.75
N LEU A 262 15.21 6.42 14.77
CA LEU A 262 15.86 5.70 15.86
C LEU A 262 17.00 6.52 16.44
N LEU A 263 17.24 6.33 17.73
CA LEU A 263 18.41 6.83 18.45
C LEU A 263 19.32 5.64 18.73
N GLU A 264 20.61 5.80 18.42
CA GLU A 264 21.65 4.80 18.66
C GLU A 264 22.64 5.32 19.72
N SER A 265 23.00 4.46 20.67
CA SER A 265 24.08 4.70 21.63
C SER A 265 24.78 3.39 21.97
N ASN A 266 26.07 3.25 21.64
CA ASN A 266 26.87 2.05 21.93
C ASN A 266 26.15 0.74 21.53
N ASP A 267 25.76 0.62 20.26
CA ASP A 267 25.01 -0.53 19.70
C ASP A 267 23.60 -0.73 20.28
N HIS A 268 23.09 0.17 21.12
CA HIS A 268 21.72 0.11 21.61
C HIS A 268 20.82 1.06 20.82
N TYR A 269 19.80 0.49 20.19
CA TYR A 269 18.82 1.19 19.38
C TYR A 269 17.51 1.34 20.15
N ARG A 270 16.91 2.52 20.08
CA ARG A 270 15.56 2.80 20.58
C ARG A 270 14.81 3.72 19.64
N ILE A 271 13.49 3.71 19.70
CA ILE A 271 12.65 4.61 18.92
C ILE A 271 12.88 6.05 19.39
N ASN A 272 13.03 6.98 18.46
CA ASN A 272 12.94 8.40 18.77
C ASN A 272 11.47 8.76 19.06
N PRO A 273 11.14 9.24 20.27
CA PRO A 273 9.75 9.54 20.65
C PRO A 273 9.03 10.48 19.69
N GLU A 274 9.75 11.44 19.08
CA GLU A 274 9.19 12.38 18.10
C GLU A 274 8.64 11.67 16.85
N TYR A 275 9.29 10.59 16.42
CA TYR A 275 8.97 9.86 15.20
C TYR A 275 8.23 8.54 15.47
N ARG A 276 7.86 8.27 16.72
CA ARG A 276 7.10 7.06 17.10
C ARG A 276 5.84 6.85 16.24
N PRO A 277 5.03 7.87 15.89
CA PRO A 277 3.86 7.63 15.04
C PRO A 277 4.22 7.18 13.62
N LEU A 278 5.38 7.57 13.08
CA LEU A 278 5.85 7.05 11.79
C LEU A 278 6.36 5.63 11.90
N VAL A 279 7.06 5.29 12.98
CA VAL A 279 7.47 3.91 13.24
C VAL A 279 6.22 3.02 13.35
N GLN A 280 5.18 3.49 14.05
CA GLN A 280 3.88 2.81 14.10
C GLN A 280 3.24 2.65 12.72
N TYR A 281 3.27 3.70 11.89
CA TYR A 281 2.78 3.64 10.51
C TYR A 281 3.43 2.49 9.71
N TYR A 282 4.75 2.36 9.77
CA TYR A 282 5.45 1.28 9.06
C TYR A 282 5.07 -0.10 9.62
N ALA A 283 5.00 -0.25 10.94
CA ALA A 283 4.61 -1.51 11.59
C ALA A 283 3.16 -1.92 11.27
N ASN A 284 2.25 -0.95 11.13
CA ASN A 284 0.85 -1.19 10.84
C ASN A 284 0.60 -1.90 9.50
N SER A 285 1.53 -1.79 8.54
CA SER A 285 1.43 -2.50 7.26
C SER A 285 1.36 -4.03 7.42
N ILE A 286 1.92 -4.56 8.51
CA ILE A 286 1.97 -6.00 8.82
C ILE A 286 1.26 -6.34 10.14
N GLU A 287 0.47 -5.43 10.70
CA GLU A 287 -0.12 -5.59 12.04
C GLU A 287 -1.18 -6.70 12.12
N HIS A 288 -1.86 -6.97 11.00
CA HIS A 288 -2.86 -8.02 10.86
C HIS A 288 -2.32 -9.44 11.15
N TRP A 289 -1.02 -9.62 11.30
CA TRP A 289 -0.42 -10.90 11.70
C TRP A 289 -0.50 -11.20 13.20
N TRP A 290 -0.83 -10.22 14.05
CA TRP A 290 -0.91 -10.40 15.50
C TRP A 290 -2.12 -9.74 16.18
N ASN A 291 -2.89 -8.92 15.47
CA ASN A 291 -4.16 -8.40 15.95
C ASN A 291 -5.29 -9.03 15.11
N GLU A 292 -6.03 -9.96 15.71
CA GLU A 292 -7.31 -10.49 15.20
C GLU A 292 -8.46 -9.97 16.07
#